data_AF-U6KKW8-F1
#
_entry.id   AF-U6KKW8-F1
#
_cell.length_a   1.000
_cell.length_b   1.000
_cell.length_c   1.000
_cell.angle_alpha   90.00
_cell.angle_beta   90.00
_cell.angle_gamma   90.00
#
_symmetry.space_group_name_H-M   'P 1'
#
loop_
_entity.id
_entity.type
_entity.pdbx_description
1 polymer ?
#
loop_
_entity_poly.entity_id
_entity_poly.type
_entity_poly.pdbx_seq_one_letter_code
_entity_poly.pdbx_strand_id
1 'polypeptide(L)'
;MNFEEDRASEHRHSRSGNDAEALKAKKAALQYFMNKAPPGALGEVMETCELLLDTASVSSRFMVETLEQSAALQRQLLSFSLNSFSYEAIICAAAKIGPSLYLHPRTKQRLLLAANDTELEVAHLSAAGSEYFPATVEQYSFVFEFVFIFCKQKGNLLQQQQQQQQQQQRARASASVFSHLGQKDEVESSEEEKEKKEMKEIEEKEIKEEKEIKNKKKFKLTAVVAAWAKNPAGFWCCSWTSEWEISFSLFTPSEDSVSIEGESAVRVHLNEDASAHLSFTRTFPAAAAAAAAAAP
;
A
#
# COMPACT_ATOMS: atom_id res chain seq x y z
N MET A 1 -51.02 40.90 16.63
CA MET A 1 -49.64 40.45 16.95
C MET A 1 -49.49 39.03 16.42
N ASN A 2 -48.30 38.68 15.92
CA ASN A 2 -47.87 37.37 15.38
C ASN A 2 -47.67 37.34 13.85
N PHE A 3 -46.71 38.10 13.35
CA PHE A 3 -46.15 37.94 11.99
C PHE A 3 -44.61 37.97 11.97
N GLU A 4 -43.93 37.86 13.12
CA GLU A 4 -42.46 37.97 13.21
C GLU A 4 -41.73 36.67 13.57
N GLU A 5 -42.41 35.57 13.88
CA GLU A 5 -41.73 34.32 14.27
C GLU A 5 -41.36 33.38 13.10
N ASP A 6 -41.96 33.51 11.92
CA ASP A 6 -41.72 32.58 10.81
C ASP A 6 -40.50 32.90 9.93
N ARG A 7 -39.85 34.05 10.09
CA ARG A 7 -38.62 34.39 9.34
C ARG A 7 -37.31 33.95 10.00
N ALA A 8 -37.37 33.52 11.26
CA ALA A 8 -36.18 33.11 12.02
C ALA A 8 -35.81 31.63 11.82
N SER A 9 -36.74 30.80 11.34
CA SER A 9 -36.54 29.35 11.12
C SER A 9 -35.89 29.03 9.77
N GLU A 10 -36.19 29.78 8.71
CA GLU A 10 -35.59 29.57 7.37
C GLU A 10 -34.12 29.98 7.27
N HIS A 11 -33.66 30.93 8.10
CA HIS A 11 -32.25 31.34 8.10
C HIS A 11 -31.30 30.39 8.85
N ARG A 12 -31.84 29.41 9.59
CA ARG A 12 -31.03 28.41 10.29
C ARG A 12 -30.76 27.16 9.47
N HIS A 13 -31.60 26.86 8.46
CA HIS A 13 -31.41 25.69 7.58
C HIS A 13 -30.50 25.95 6.38
N SER A 14 -30.29 27.21 5.97
CA SER A 14 -29.37 27.55 4.87
C SER A 14 -27.90 27.64 5.28
N ARG A 15 -27.59 27.91 6.56
CA ARG A 15 -26.21 27.97 7.06
C ARG A 15 -25.56 26.59 7.24
N SER A 16 -26.31 25.60 7.74
CA SER A 16 -25.71 24.28 8.02
C SER A 16 -25.37 23.48 6.76
N GLY A 17 -26.05 23.75 5.63
CA GLY A 17 -25.72 23.16 4.33
C GLY A 17 -24.37 23.63 3.77
N ASN A 18 -24.10 24.94 3.89
CA ASN A 18 -22.85 25.54 3.43
C ASN A 18 -21.64 25.07 4.26
N ASP A 19 -21.79 24.90 5.57
CA ASP A 19 -20.69 24.48 6.45
C ASP A 19 -20.31 23.01 6.21
N ALA A 20 -21.28 22.13 5.95
CA ALA A 20 -21.03 20.73 5.65
C ALA A 20 -20.35 20.53 4.29
N GLU A 21 -20.76 21.31 3.28
CA GLU A 21 -20.13 21.29 1.96
C GLU A 21 -18.72 21.89 1.99
N ALA A 22 -18.52 22.99 2.73
CA ALA A 22 -17.19 23.56 2.96
C ALA A 22 -16.26 22.57 3.68
N LEU A 23 -16.74 21.86 4.71
CA LEU A 23 -15.96 20.83 5.39
C LEU A 23 -15.61 19.66 4.46
N LYS A 24 -16.54 19.24 3.61
CA LYS A 24 -16.28 18.20 2.60
C LYS A 24 -15.22 18.64 1.60
N ALA A 25 -15.27 19.88 1.13
CA ALA A 25 -14.28 20.45 0.24
C ALA A 25 -12.89 20.53 0.90
N LYS A 26 -12.81 20.95 2.17
CA LYS A 26 -11.57 20.96 2.95
C LYS A 26 -10.96 19.56 3.08
N LYS A 27 -11.78 18.55 3.40
CA LYS A 27 -11.33 17.15 3.49
C LYS A 27 -10.78 16.63 2.16
N ALA A 28 -11.48 16.92 1.06
CA ALA A 28 -11.04 16.55 -0.28
C ALA A 28 -9.72 17.24 -0.69
N ALA A 29 -9.58 18.53 -0.37
CA ALA A 29 -8.36 19.28 -0.62
C ALA A 29 -7.17 18.72 0.17
N LEU A 30 -7.36 18.46 1.47
CA LEU A 30 -6.34 17.83 2.32
C LEU A 30 -5.87 16.50 1.73
N GLN A 31 -6.82 15.60 1.41
CA GLN A 31 -6.51 14.31 0.84
C GLN A 31 -5.79 14.42 -0.51
N TYR A 32 -6.17 15.38 -1.36
CA TYR A 32 -5.51 15.64 -2.63
C TYR A 32 -4.04 16.06 -2.43
N PHE A 33 -3.78 17.07 -1.59
CA PHE A 33 -2.42 17.58 -1.37
C PHE A 33 -1.52 16.51 -0.74
N MET A 34 -2.03 15.79 0.27
CA MET A 34 -1.29 14.73 0.95
C MET A 34 -0.93 13.58 -0.01
N ASN A 35 -1.89 13.13 -0.84
CA ASN A 35 -1.63 12.07 -1.83
C ASN A 35 -0.70 12.50 -2.96
N LYS A 36 -0.58 13.80 -3.23
CA LYS A 36 0.30 14.36 -4.27
C LYS A 36 1.62 14.89 -3.72
N ALA A 37 1.85 14.83 -2.41
CA ALA A 37 3.07 15.32 -1.79
C ALA A 37 4.33 14.76 -2.49
N PRO A 38 5.38 15.58 -2.64
CA PRO A 38 6.67 15.10 -3.11
C PRO A 38 7.25 14.02 -2.18
N PRO A 39 8.10 13.12 -2.70
CA PRO A 39 8.71 12.09 -1.88
C PRO A 39 9.47 12.67 -0.68
N GLY A 40 9.16 12.19 0.53
CA GLY A 40 9.81 12.66 1.75
C GLY A 40 9.47 14.10 2.16
N ALA A 41 8.39 14.67 1.60
CA ALA A 41 7.84 15.98 1.95
C ALA A 41 6.41 15.89 2.50
N LEU A 42 5.95 14.69 2.88
CA LEU A 42 4.59 14.48 3.39
C LEU A 42 4.31 15.29 4.66
N GLY A 43 5.26 15.34 5.61
CA GLY A 43 5.15 16.16 6.81
C GLY A 43 5.08 17.66 6.51
N GLU A 44 5.97 18.17 5.65
CA GLU A 44 5.99 19.57 5.21
C GLU A 44 4.66 19.98 4.52
N VAL A 45 4.09 19.07 3.71
CA VAL A 45 2.78 19.29 3.07
C VAL A 45 1.65 19.26 4.11
N MET A 46 1.71 18.38 5.10
CA MET A 46 0.74 18.33 6.19
C MET A 46 0.73 19.65 6.97
N GLU A 47 1.90 20.13 7.41
CA GLU A 47 2.07 21.41 8.11
C GLU A 47 1.49 22.58 7.30
N THR A 48 1.76 22.58 5.98
CA THR A 48 1.21 23.59 5.06
C THR A 48 -0.32 23.49 4.97
N CYS A 49 -0.87 22.28 4.92
CA CYS A 49 -2.32 22.08 4.89
C CYS A 49 -2.98 22.53 6.20
N GLU A 50 -2.34 22.30 7.35
CA GLU A 50 -2.84 22.76 8.65
C GLU A 50 -2.94 24.29 8.70
N LEU A 51 -1.93 24.98 8.18
CA LEU A 51 -1.91 26.44 8.09
C LEU A 51 -2.97 26.99 7.12
N LEU A 52 -3.16 26.36 5.96
CA LEU A 52 -4.00 26.91 4.88
C LEU A 52 -5.47 26.51 4.97
N LEU A 53 -5.79 25.31 5.45
CA LEU A 53 -7.15 24.76 5.39
C LEU A 53 -7.94 24.93 6.69
N ASP A 54 -7.32 25.47 7.75
CA ASP A 54 -7.88 25.50 9.11
C ASP A 54 -8.39 24.09 9.47
N THR A 55 -7.43 23.16 9.53
CA THR A 55 -7.67 21.74 9.78
C THR A 55 -8.16 21.46 11.20
N ALA A 56 -8.21 22.46 12.09
CA ALA A 56 -8.88 22.35 13.39
C ALA A 56 -10.37 22.00 13.23
N SER A 57 -10.99 22.39 12.11
CA SER A 57 -12.36 21.99 11.73
C SER A 57 -12.47 20.55 11.22
N VAL A 58 -11.34 19.93 10.87
CA VAL A 58 -11.23 18.52 10.44
C VAL A 58 -10.91 17.66 11.66
N SER A 59 -11.56 16.51 11.79
CA SER A 59 -11.29 15.62 12.93
C SER A 59 -9.85 15.08 12.86
N SER A 60 -9.18 15.02 14.01
CA SER A 60 -7.84 14.42 14.14
C SER A 60 -7.79 13.01 13.54
N ARG A 61 -8.83 12.21 13.76
CA ARG A 61 -8.98 10.88 13.16
C ARG A 61 -8.90 10.90 11.63
N PHE A 62 -9.57 11.85 10.97
CA PHE A 62 -9.52 11.95 9.50
C PHE A 62 -8.13 12.33 9.01
N MET A 63 -7.42 13.19 9.75
CA MET A 63 -6.04 13.56 9.42
C MET A 63 -5.10 12.35 9.50
N VAL A 64 -5.21 11.55 10.56
CA VAL A 64 -4.44 10.29 10.72
C VAL A 64 -4.74 9.32 9.58
N GLU A 65 -6.02 9.10 9.28
CA GLU A 65 -6.44 8.21 8.19
C GLU A 65 -5.91 8.70 6.82
N THR A 66 -5.92 10.01 6.60
CA THR A 66 -5.39 10.62 5.36
C THR A 66 -3.87 10.47 5.27
N LEU A 67 -3.16 10.74 6.37
CA LEU A 67 -1.71 10.60 6.45
C LEU A 67 -1.29 9.14 6.22
N GLU A 68 -1.97 8.18 6.86
CA GLU A 68 -1.77 6.75 6.66
C GLU A 68 -2.02 6.31 5.21
N GLN A 69 -3.10 6.80 4.60
CA GLN A 69 -3.40 6.53 3.20
C GLN A 69 -2.31 7.08 2.27
N SER A 70 -1.89 8.33 2.46
CA SER A 70 -0.84 8.96 1.65
C SER A 70 0.51 8.25 1.82
N ALA A 71 0.86 7.87 3.05
CA ALA A 71 2.05 7.07 3.33
C ALA A 71 2.03 5.72 2.63
N ALA A 72 0.87 5.04 2.62
CA ALA A 72 0.68 3.77 1.93
C ALA A 72 0.80 3.89 0.40
N LEU A 73 0.22 4.93 -0.20
CA LEU A 73 0.32 5.19 -1.65
C LEU A 73 1.75 5.50 -2.09
N GLN A 74 2.48 6.24 -1.26
CA GLN A 74 3.87 6.62 -1.51
C GLN A 74 4.89 5.54 -1.10
N ARG A 75 4.42 4.43 -0.52
CA ARG A 75 5.25 3.35 0.02
C ARG A 75 6.31 3.86 1.00
N GLN A 76 5.89 4.73 1.91
CA GLN A 76 6.77 5.41 2.86
C GLN A 76 7.54 4.40 3.73
N LEU A 77 8.82 4.73 4.00
CA LEU A 77 9.69 3.95 4.86
C LEU A 77 9.66 4.48 6.30
N LEU A 78 9.14 3.68 7.23
CA LEU A 78 9.18 3.97 8.66
C LEU A 78 10.28 3.16 9.36
N SER A 79 11.08 3.85 10.17
CA SER A 79 12.13 3.20 10.95
C SER A 79 11.56 2.68 12.26
N PHE A 80 12.03 1.52 12.71
CA PHE A 80 11.75 1.00 14.06
C PHE A 80 12.93 0.20 14.58
N SER A 81 13.01 0.02 15.90
CA SER A 81 14.07 -0.74 16.55
C SER A 81 13.53 -2.03 17.16
N LEU A 82 14.24 -3.13 16.95
CA LEU A 82 13.94 -4.42 17.57
C LEU A 82 15.26 -5.09 17.96
N ASN A 83 15.38 -5.52 19.22
CA ASN A 83 16.59 -6.19 19.75
C ASN A 83 17.89 -5.43 19.44
N SER A 84 17.89 -4.10 19.60
CA SER A 84 19.03 -3.21 19.30
C SER A 84 19.42 -3.09 17.82
N PHE A 85 18.65 -3.67 16.90
CA PHE A 85 18.81 -3.48 15.46
C PHE A 85 17.76 -2.51 14.93
N SER A 86 18.15 -1.67 13.98
CA SER A 86 17.26 -0.76 13.26
C SER A 86 16.74 -1.44 11.98
N TYR A 87 15.44 -1.34 11.75
CA TYR A 87 14.74 -1.90 10.60
C TYR A 87 13.89 -0.83 9.91
N GLU A 88 13.57 -1.06 8.64
CA GLU A 88 12.71 -0.20 7.83
C GLU A 88 11.48 -0.96 7.36
N ALA A 89 10.31 -0.49 7.79
CA ALA A 89 9.02 -0.99 7.32
C ALA A 89 8.53 -0.18 6.11
N ILE A 90 8.02 -0.88 5.11
CA ILE A 90 7.33 -0.27 3.97
C ILE A 90 5.84 -0.20 4.29
N ILE A 91 5.29 1.00 4.37
CA ILE A 91 3.85 1.20 4.55
C ILE A 91 3.18 1.04 3.19
N CYS A 92 2.37 0.01 3.02
CA CYS A 92 1.68 -0.28 1.75
C CYS A 92 0.41 -1.09 2.01
N ALA A 93 -0.43 -1.25 0.98
CA ALA A 93 -1.67 -2.00 1.08
C ALA A 93 -1.43 -3.48 1.46
N ALA A 94 -0.43 -4.14 0.85
CA ALA A 94 -0.10 -5.54 1.13
C ALA A 94 0.35 -5.79 2.59
N ALA A 95 0.89 -4.77 3.25
CA ALA A 95 1.29 -4.84 4.65
C ALA A 95 0.13 -4.61 5.62
N LYS A 96 -0.98 -3.99 5.19
CA LYS A 96 -2.06 -3.56 6.08
C LYS A 96 -2.95 -4.74 6.47
N ILE A 97 -3.09 -4.97 7.77
CA ILE A 97 -3.91 -6.06 8.34
C ILE A 97 -5.05 -5.57 9.24
N GLY A 98 -5.13 -4.26 9.48
CA GLY A 98 -6.19 -3.63 10.26
C GLY A 98 -6.04 -2.11 10.28
N PRO A 99 -6.91 -1.39 11.02
CA PRO A 99 -6.78 0.05 11.21
C PRO A 99 -5.43 0.38 11.86
N SER A 100 -4.59 1.13 11.14
CA SER A 100 -3.24 1.51 11.57
C SER A 100 -2.34 0.34 11.99
N LEU A 101 -2.65 -0.88 11.54
CA LEU A 101 -1.92 -2.10 11.90
C LEU A 101 -1.31 -2.73 10.65
N TYR A 102 0.02 -2.87 10.67
CA TYR A 102 0.82 -3.30 9.53
C TYR A 102 1.71 -4.48 9.88
N LEU A 103 2.03 -5.31 8.89
CA LEU A 103 2.96 -6.43 9.02
C LEU A 103 4.36 -6.03 8.58
N HIS A 104 5.36 -6.54 9.32
CA HIS A 104 6.74 -6.56 8.88
C HIS A 104 7.20 -8.02 8.67
N PRO A 105 7.28 -8.50 7.42
CA PRO A 105 7.44 -9.92 7.12
C PRO A 105 8.77 -10.49 7.60
N ARG A 106 9.85 -9.71 7.54
CA ARG A 106 11.19 -10.15 7.92
C ARG A 106 11.37 -10.44 9.41
N THR A 107 10.81 -9.56 10.25
CA THR A 107 10.91 -9.66 11.72
C THR A 107 9.70 -10.35 12.34
N LYS A 108 8.71 -10.72 11.53
CA LYS A 108 7.46 -11.36 11.94
C LYS A 108 6.72 -10.55 13.01
N GLN A 109 6.77 -9.21 12.88
CA GLN A 109 6.12 -8.28 13.79
C GLN A 109 4.87 -7.65 13.16
N ARG A 110 3.92 -7.27 14.02
CA ARG A 110 2.87 -6.30 13.76
C ARG A 110 3.33 -4.95 14.28
N LEU A 111 3.14 -3.93 13.46
CA LEU A 111 3.47 -2.54 13.72
C LEU A 111 2.15 -1.80 13.90
N LEU A 112 1.91 -1.27 15.10
CA LEU A 112 0.85 -0.29 15.31
C LEU A 112 1.43 1.08 14.97
N LEU A 113 0.82 1.75 13.99
CA LEU A 113 1.19 3.11 13.63
C LEU A 113 0.39 4.10 14.47
N ALA A 114 1.05 5.20 14.82
CA ALA A 114 0.39 6.39 15.32
C ALA A 114 0.87 7.59 14.50
N ALA A 115 0.04 8.64 14.45
CA ALA A 115 0.51 9.94 14.00
C ALA A 115 1.04 10.72 15.20
N ASN A 116 2.19 11.33 15.02
CA ASN A 116 2.74 12.34 15.91
C ASN A 116 2.74 13.66 15.12
N ASP A 117 1.76 14.51 15.40
CA ASP A 117 1.46 15.75 14.68
C ASP A 117 1.35 15.53 13.16
N THR A 118 2.46 15.70 12.43
CA THR A 118 2.53 15.68 10.96
C THR A 118 3.19 14.43 10.38
N GLU A 119 3.70 13.53 11.22
CA GLU A 119 4.42 12.32 10.80
C GLU A 119 3.79 11.04 11.34
N LEU A 120 4.00 9.93 10.64
CA LEU A 120 3.68 8.59 11.13
C LEU A 120 4.89 7.97 11.78
N GLU A 121 4.67 7.31 12.91
CA GLU A 121 5.67 6.53 13.61
C GLU A 121 5.16 5.15 13.98
N VAL A 122 6.10 4.24 14.24
CA VAL A 122 5.79 2.92 14.79
C VAL A 122 5.66 3.05 16.31
N ALA A 123 4.42 3.14 16.79
CA ALA A 123 4.10 3.33 18.20
C ALA A 123 4.29 2.06 19.04
N HIS A 124 3.95 0.90 18.47
CA HIS A 124 4.05 -0.37 19.19
C HIS A 124 4.39 -1.55 18.28
N LEU A 125 5.18 -2.49 18.82
CA LEU A 125 5.60 -3.73 18.17
C LEU A 125 5.03 -4.93 18.90
N SER A 126 4.49 -5.90 18.17
CA SER A 126 4.10 -7.19 18.76
C SER A 126 4.33 -8.32 17.77
N ALA A 127 4.54 -9.55 18.26
CA ALA A 127 4.63 -10.70 17.36
C ALA A 127 3.34 -10.84 16.53
N ALA A 128 3.50 -11.13 15.24
CA ALA A 128 2.39 -11.52 14.37
C ALA A 128 2.08 -13.02 14.53
N GLY A 129 0.81 -13.37 14.38
CA GLY A 129 0.38 -14.77 14.38
C GLY A 129 0.83 -15.50 13.11
N SER A 130 0.89 -16.83 13.21
CA SER A 130 1.33 -17.71 12.10
C SER A 130 0.40 -17.68 10.90
N GLU A 131 -0.86 -17.25 11.06
CA GLU A 131 -1.84 -17.09 9.99
C GLU A 131 -1.39 -16.10 8.91
N TYR A 132 -0.56 -15.12 9.27
CA TYR A 132 0.00 -14.14 8.34
C TYR A 132 1.24 -14.64 7.60
N PHE A 133 1.82 -15.76 8.04
CA PHE A 133 3.03 -16.37 7.48
C PHE A 133 2.80 -17.86 7.23
N PRO A 134 2.05 -18.22 6.18
CA PRO A 134 1.75 -19.61 5.92
C PRO A 134 3.05 -20.35 5.56
N ALA A 135 3.43 -21.33 6.38
CA ALA A 135 4.68 -22.10 6.22
C ALA A 135 4.85 -22.70 4.81
N THR A 136 3.73 -22.99 4.13
CA THR A 136 3.71 -23.51 2.76
C THR A 136 4.35 -22.57 1.73
N VAL A 137 4.27 -21.25 1.93
CA VAL A 137 4.81 -20.24 1.01
C VAL A 137 5.96 -19.42 1.57
N GLU A 138 6.20 -19.51 2.88
CA GLU A 138 7.21 -18.72 3.58
C GLU A 138 8.63 -18.91 3.02
N GLN A 139 8.97 -20.14 2.60
CA GLN A 139 10.26 -20.42 1.97
C GLN A 139 10.45 -19.62 0.68
N TYR A 140 9.39 -19.46 -0.13
CA TYR A 140 9.44 -18.65 -1.35
C TYR A 140 9.54 -17.16 -1.02
N SER A 141 8.74 -16.68 -0.06
CA SER A 141 8.81 -15.28 0.40
C SER A 141 10.23 -14.90 0.84
N PHE A 142 10.89 -15.79 1.60
CA PHE A 142 12.26 -15.58 2.06
C PHE A 142 13.27 -15.51 0.89
N VAL A 143 13.17 -16.43 -0.08
CA VAL A 143 14.06 -16.45 -1.25
C VAL A 143 13.88 -15.18 -2.10
N PHE A 144 12.64 -14.77 -2.37
CA PHE A 144 12.39 -13.53 -3.12
C PHE A 144 12.91 -12.30 -2.38
N GLU A 145 12.66 -12.19 -1.06
CA GLU A 145 13.17 -11.08 -0.27
C GLU A 145 14.69 -10.99 -0.33
N PHE A 146 15.39 -12.13 -0.27
CA PHE A 146 16.84 -12.19 -0.41
C PHE A 146 17.32 -11.69 -1.78
N VAL A 147 16.67 -12.10 -2.87
CA VAL A 147 17.00 -11.63 -4.23
C VAL A 147 16.81 -10.12 -4.36
N PHE A 148 15.70 -9.57 -3.84
CA PHE A 148 15.47 -8.11 -3.89
C PHE A 148 16.48 -7.33 -3.06
N ILE A 149 16.85 -7.82 -1.86
CA ILE A 149 17.90 -7.22 -1.03
C ILE A 149 19.25 -7.29 -1.74
N PHE A 150 19.56 -8.39 -2.42
CA PHE A 150 20.81 -8.55 -3.16
C PHE A 150 20.90 -7.58 -4.35
N CYS A 151 19.82 -7.45 -5.13
CA CYS A 151 19.71 -6.47 -6.21
C CYS A 151 19.88 -5.03 -5.68
N LYS A 152 19.29 -4.71 -4.52
CA LYS A 152 19.50 -3.42 -3.83
C LYS A 152 20.97 -3.20 -3.47
N GLN A 153 21.65 -4.19 -2.89
CA GLN A 153 23.05 -4.04 -2.47
C GLN A 153 23.98 -3.79 -3.67
N LYS A 154 23.75 -4.45 -4.81
CA LYS A 154 24.50 -4.18 -6.04
C LYS A 154 24.26 -2.76 -6.58
N GLY A 155 23.04 -2.25 -6.47
CA GLY A 155 22.74 -0.84 -6.81
C GLY A 155 23.40 0.16 -5.85
N ASN A 156 23.41 -0.13 -4.54
CA ASN A 156 23.99 0.74 -3.52
C ASN A 156 25.52 0.83 -3.60
N LEU A 157 26.21 -0.18 -4.13
CA LEU A 157 27.66 -0.14 -4.37
C LEU A 157 28.06 1.00 -5.34
N LEU A 158 27.20 1.31 -6.32
CA LEU A 158 27.39 2.46 -7.21
C LEU A 158 27.15 3.79 -6.49
N GLN A 159 26.21 3.82 -5.53
CA GLN A 159 25.85 5.02 -4.77
C GLN A 159 26.89 5.37 -3.69
N GLN A 160 27.48 4.35 -3.02
CA GLN A 160 28.55 4.55 -2.04
C GLN A 160 29.82 5.14 -2.66
N GLN A 161 30.09 4.83 -3.94
CA GLN A 161 31.22 5.41 -4.67
C GLN A 161 31.03 6.92 -4.95
N GLN A 162 29.79 7.40 -5.06
CA GLN A 162 29.46 8.82 -5.22
C GLN A 162 29.27 9.57 -3.88
N GLN A 163 28.79 8.89 -2.83
CA GLN A 163 28.52 9.50 -1.51
C GLN A 163 29.77 10.01 -0.79
N GLN A 164 30.98 9.56 -1.14
CA GLN A 164 32.22 10.13 -0.59
C GLN A 164 32.40 11.64 -0.91
N GLN A 165 31.62 12.20 -1.85
CA GLN A 165 31.71 13.63 -2.22
C GLN A 165 30.60 14.53 -1.65
N GLN A 166 29.51 14.02 -1.05
CA GLN A 166 28.43 14.88 -0.54
C GLN A 166 27.90 14.41 0.83
N GLN A 167 28.39 15.02 1.90
CA GLN A 167 28.07 14.68 3.30
C GLN A 167 26.61 14.96 3.75
N GLN A 168 25.74 15.48 2.88
CA GLN A 168 24.39 15.92 3.25
C GLN A 168 23.24 15.13 2.61
N GLN A 169 23.54 14.09 1.84
CA GLN A 169 22.51 13.23 1.24
C GLN A 169 21.98 12.23 2.25
N ARG A 170 20.65 12.15 2.40
CA ARG A 170 19.97 11.08 3.13
C ARG A 170 19.34 10.14 2.12
N ALA A 171 19.77 8.88 2.10
CA ALA A 171 19.22 7.84 1.23
C ALA A 171 18.80 6.64 2.07
N ARG A 172 17.62 6.09 1.81
CA ARG A 172 17.05 4.92 2.48
C ARG A 172 16.35 4.05 1.44
N ALA A 173 16.32 2.76 1.70
CA ALA A 173 15.68 1.81 0.80
C ALA A 173 15.33 0.54 1.56
N SER A 174 14.20 -0.06 1.25
CA SER A 174 13.75 -1.32 1.82
C SER A 174 13.07 -2.18 0.76
N ALA A 175 13.02 -3.48 1.02
CA ALA A 175 12.28 -4.46 0.25
C ALA A 175 11.52 -5.36 1.22
N SER A 176 10.30 -5.75 0.88
CA SER A 176 9.47 -6.63 1.71
C SER A 176 8.63 -7.52 0.80
N VAL A 177 8.48 -8.79 1.18
CA VAL A 177 7.66 -9.76 0.45
C VAL A 177 6.54 -10.25 1.36
N PHE A 178 5.31 -10.02 0.94
CA PHE A 178 4.10 -10.39 1.64
C PHE A 178 3.49 -11.64 1.00
N SER A 179 3.03 -12.56 1.83
CA SER A 179 2.32 -13.76 1.39
C SER A 179 0.83 -13.62 1.64
N HIS A 180 0.04 -13.67 0.57
CA HIS A 180 -1.41 -13.74 0.66
C HIS A 180 -1.86 -15.13 0.21
N LEU A 181 -2.60 -15.80 1.09
CA LEU A 181 -3.42 -16.94 0.67
C LEU A 181 -4.49 -16.36 -0.25
N GLY A 182 -4.54 -16.81 -1.50
CA GLY A 182 -5.61 -16.42 -2.41
C GLY A 182 -6.94 -16.72 -1.72
N GLN A 183 -7.70 -15.68 -1.39
CA GLN A 183 -9.10 -15.85 -1.04
C GLN A 183 -9.73 -16.52 -2.25
N LYS A 184 -10.60 -17.52 -2.01
CA LYS A 184 -11.46 -18.05 -3.06
C LYS A 184 -12.08 -16.85 -3.75
N ASP A 185 -11.94 -16.74 -5.06
CA ASP A 185 -12.78 -15.84 -5.84
C ASP A 185 -14.22 -16.10 -5.37
N GLU A 186 -14.82 -15.14 -4.67
CA GLU A 186 -16.25 -15.09 -4.47
C GLU A 186 -16.83 -14.86 -5.86
N VAL A 187 -17.01 -15.96 -6.60
CA VAL A 187 -17.96 -16.01 -7.69
C VAL A 187 -19.29 -15.68 -7.02
N GLU A 188 -19.85 -14.51 -7.36
CA GLU A 188 -21.26 -14.21 -7.18
C GLU A 188 -22.09 -15.39 -7.71
N SER A 189 -22.47 -16.30 -6.81
CA SER A 189 -23.56 -17.23 -7.08
C SER A 189 -24.81 -16.60 -6.48
N SER A 190 -25.60 -15.97 -7.36
CA SER A 190 -26.96 -15.54 -7.08
C SER A 190 -27.79 -16.66 -6.45
N GLU A 191 -28.73 -16.28 -5.60
CA GLU A 191 -29.53 -17.12 -4.68
C GLU A 191 -30.49 -18.15 -5.32
N GLU A 192 -30.30 -18.61 -6.55
CA GLU A 192 -31.31 -19.43 -7.26
C GLU A 192 -31.15 -20.97 -7.20
N GLU A 193 -30.14 -21.52 -6.51
CA GLU A 193 -29.91 -22.99 -6.52
C GLU A 193 -30.11 -23.71 -5.17
N LYS A 194 -31.07 -23.26 -4.34
CA LYS A 194 -31.34 -23.90 -3.05
C LYS A 194 -32.50 -24.92 -3.00
N GLU A 195 -33.12 -25.28 -4.13
CA GLU A 195 -34.36 -26.10 -4.10
C GLU A 195 -34.38 -27.41 -4.91
N LYS A 196 -33.24 -27.94 -5.38
CA LYS A 196 -33.20 -29.25 -6.07
C LYS A 196 -32.12 -30.21 -5.56
N LYS A 197 -32.16 -30.53 -4.27
CA LYS A 197 -31.30 -31.56 -3.68
C LYS A 197 -32.05 -32.46 -2.67
N GLU A 198 -33.06 -33.18 -3.15
CA GLU A 198 -33.48 -34.44 -2.56
C GLU A 198 -33.86 -35.39 -3.71
N MET A 199 -33.29 -36.61 -3.74
CA MET A 199 -33.34 -37.64 -4.79
C MET A 199 -32.30 -37.56 -5.93
N LYS A 200 -31.09 -38.06 -5.65
CA LYS A 200 -30.43 -39.14 -6.44
C LYS A 200 -29.09 -39.51 -5.78
N GLU A 201 -29.22 -40.25 -4.69
CA GLU A 201 -28.20 -41.09 -4.10
C GLU A 201 -28.24 -42.41 -4.91
N ILE A 202 -27.17 -42.72 -5.69
CA ILE A 202 -26.80 -44.02 -6.31
C ILE A 202 -25.74 -43.85 -7.45
N GLU A 203 -25.41 -42.63 -7.89
CA GLU A 203 -24.20 -42.35 -8.73
C GLU A 203 -22.92 -42.12 -7.91
N GLU A 204 -22.86 -42.72 -6.72
CA GLU A 204 -21.84 -42.53 -5.69
C GLU A 204 -20.47 -43.21 -5.96
N LYS A 205 -20.23 -43.72 -7.17
CA LYS A 205 -18.97 -44.41 -7.51
C LYS A 205 -18.14 -43.78 -8.64
N GLU A 206 -18.72 -42.94 -9.50
CA GLU A 206 -17.92 -42.12 -10.45
C GLU A 206 -17.61 -40.71 -9.88
N ILE A 207 -18.39 -40.26 -8.89
CA ILE A 207 -18.14 -39.01 -8.14
C ILE A 207 -16.87 -39.09 -7.26
N LYS A 208 -16.27 -40.28 -7.08
CA LYS A 208 -14.97 -40.43 -6.41
C LYS A 208 -13.76 -40.11 -7.30
N GLU A 209 -13.92 -40.10 -8.63
CA GLU A 209 -12.86 -39.65 -9.55
C GLU A 209 -12.99 -38.16 -9.92
N GLU A 210 -14.19 -37.56 -9.86
CA GLU A 210 -14.37 -36.10 -10.03
C GLU A 210 -14.15 -35.28 -8.74
N LYS A 211 -14.21 -35.90 -7.55
CA LYS A 211 -13.84 -35.24 -6.28
C LYS A 211 -12.33 -35.19 -6.03
N GLU A 212 -11.51 -35.66 -6.98
CA GLU A 212 -10.08 -35.36 -7.05
C GLU A 212 -9.76 -34.25 -8.07
N ILE A 213 -10.72 -33.35 -8.35
CA ILE A 213 -10.41 -31.96 -8.69
C ILE A 213 -9.78 -31.34 -7.44
N LYS A 214 -8.49 -31.66 -7.26
CA LYS A 214 -7.59 -31.06 -6.27
C LYS A 214 -7.81 -29.56 -6.31
N ASN A 215 -8.30 -29.01 -5.20
CA ASN A 215 -8.26 -27.59 -4.89
C ASN A 215 -6.95 -27.00 -5.43
N LYS A 216 -7.00 -26.36 -6.60
CA LYS A 216 -5.86 -25.61 -7.16
C LYS A 216 -5.72 -24.36 -6.32
N LYS A 217 -5.18 -24.52 -5.11
CA LYS A 217 -4.93 -23.42 -4.19
C LYS A 217 -3.86 -22.55 -4.85
N LYS A 218 -4.30 -21.45 -5.44
CA LYS A 218 -3.42 -20.41 -5.97
C LYS A 218 -2.86 -19.62 -4.80
N PHE A 219 -1.56 -19.39 -4.84
CA PHE A 219 -0.85 -18.56 -3.89
C PHE A 219 -0.47 -17.26 -4.56
N LYS A 220 -0.50 -16.16 -3.80
CA LYS A 220 -0.11 -14.84 -4.26
C LYS A 220 0.97 -14.30 -3.34
N LEU A 221 2.09 -13.90 -3.92
CA LEU A 221 3.13 -13.15 -3.23
C LEU A 221 3.15 -11.72 -3.78
N THR A 222 3.21 -10.74 -2.88
CA THR A 222 3.38 -9.34 -3.24
C THR A 222 4.74 -8.86 -2.76
N ALA A 223 5.65 -8.60 -3.69
CA ALA A 223 6.96 -8.03 -3.40
C ALA A 223 6.92 -6.52 -3.59
N VAL A 224 7.27 -5.76 -2.56
CA VAL A 224 7.31 -4.31 -2.58
C VAL A 224 8.73 -3.83 -2.33
N VAL A 225 9.21 -2.96 -3.18
CA VAL A 225 10.49 -2.26 -3.07
C VAL A 225 10.20 -0.77 -2.98
N ALA A 226 10.81 -0.09 -2.03
CA ALA A 226 10.75 1.36 -1.91
C ALA A 226 12.14 1.91 -1.59
N ALA A 227 12.54 2.93 -2.33
CA ALA A 227 13.78 3.64 -2.14
C ALA A 227 13.51 5.14 -2.23
N TRP A 228 14.18 5.92 -1.39
CA TRP A 228 14.09 7.36 -1.41
C TRP A 228 15.45 8.00 -1.11
N ALA A 229 15.66 9.16 -1.69
CA ALA A 229 16.79 10.01 -1.35
C ALA A 229 16.34 11.48 -1.31
N LYS A 230 16.88 12.23 -0.35
CA LYS A 230 16.68 13.68 -0.23
C LYS A 230 18.04 14.34 -0.02
N ASN A 231 18.28 15.43 -0.73
CA ASN A 231 19.40 16.32 -0.50
C ASN A 231 18.85 17.74 -0.30
N PRO A 232 18.62 18.16 0.96
CA PRO A 232 18.08 19.48 1.24
C PRO A 232 18.96 20.61 0.70
N ALA A 233 20.30 20.46 0.73
CA ALA A 233 21.21 21.49 0.23
C ALA A 233 21.29 21.55 -1.30
N GLY A 234 20.97 20.45 -1.98
CA GLY A 234 20.78 20.43 -3.43
C GLY A 234 19.32 20.68 -3.84
N PHE A 235 18.43 20.99 -2.90
CA PHE A 235 17.01 21.24 -3.13
C PHE A 235 16.29 20.15 -3.94
N TRP A 236 16.68 18.88 -3.79
CA TRP A 236 16.04 17.79 -4.51
C TRP A 236 15.66 16.62 -3.62
N CYS A 237 14.60 15.92 -4.02
CA CYS A 237 14.25 14.60 -3.51
C CYS A 237 13.82 13.67 -4.65
N CYS A 238 13.98 12.38 -4.43
CA CYS A 238 13.51 11.36 -5.34
C CYS A 238 13.00 10.13 -4.58
N SER A 239 12.11 9.40 -5.23
CA SER A 239 11.73 8.05 -4.83
C SER A 239 11.64 7.13 -6.03
N TRP A 240 11.98 5.87 -5.77
CA TRP A 240 11.63 4.76 -6.63
C TRP A 240 10.80 3.77 -5.82
N THR A 241 9.65 3.42 -6.35
CA THR A 241 8.81 2.36 -5.79
C THR A 241 8.54 1.31 -6.83
N SER A 242 8.53 0.05 -6.44
CA SER A 242 8.15 -1.05 -7.31
C SER A 242 7.34 -2.09 -6.55
N GLU A 243 6.28 -2.58 -7.16
CA GLU A 243 5.41 -3.59 -6.59
C GLU A 243 5.19 -4.69 -7.62
N TRP A 244 5.36 -5.93 -7.20
CA TRP A 244 5.26 -7.11 -8.06
C TRP A 244 4.34 -8.12 -7.42
N GLU A 245 3.36 -8.57 -8.18
CA GLU A 245 2.45 -9.63 -7.80
C GLU A 245 2.84 -10.91 -8.54
N ILE A 246 3.09 -11.96 -7.77
CA ILE A 246 3.51 -13.27 -8.26
C ILE A 246 2.46 -14.27 -7.83
N SER A 247 1.66 -14.73 -8.78
CA SER A 247 0.64 -15.77 -8.53
C SER A 247 1.12 -17.11 -9.08
N PHE A 248 0.98 -18.19 -8.30
CA PHE A 248 1.39 -19.53 -8.71
C PHE A 248 0.56 -20.64 -8.06
N SER A 249 0.59 -21.84 -8.65
CA SER A 249 -0.01 -23.05 -8.10
C SER A 249 1.06 -24.08 -7.73
N LEU A 250 1.10 -24.52 -6.47
CA LEU A 250 2.05 -25.56 -6.03
C LEU A 250 1.69 -26.97 -6.54
N PHE A 251 0.44 -27.18 -6.96
CA PHE A 251 -0.09 -28.51 -7.27
C PHE A 251 -0.16 -28.82 -8.77
N THR A 252 0.10 -27.82 -9.62
CA THR A 252 0.17 -27.97 -11.08
C THR A 252 1.34 -27.12 -11.59
N PRO A 253 2.59 -27.56 -11.40
CA PRO A 253 3.77 -26.83 -11.84
C PRO A 253 3.93 -26.97 -13.35
N SER A 254 3.13 -26.23 -14.12
CA SER A 254 3.44 -25.88 -15.51
C SER A 254 3.95 -24.44 -15.54
N GLU A 255 4.78 -24.08 -16.53
CA GLU A 255 5.24 -22.68 -16.71
C GLU A 255 4.03 -21.72 -16.84
N ASP A 256 2.92 -22.21 -17.43
CA ASP A 256 1.64 -21.50 -17.54
C ASP A 256 0.91 -21.26 -16.20
N SER A 257 1.38 -21.86 -15.11
CA SER A 257 0.76 -21.73 -13.78
C SER A 257 1.27 -20.54 -12.97
N VAL A 258 2.32 -19.85 -13.45
CA VAL A 258 2.90 -18.67 -12.80
C VAL A 258 2.58 -17.42 -13.59
N SER A 259 1.95 -16.45 -12.95
CA SER A 259 1.75 -15.11 -13.51
C SER A 259 2.50 -14.08 -12.68
N ILE A 260 3.27 -13.23 -13.35
CA ILE A 260 3.99 -12.12 -12.74
C ILE A 260 3.52 -10.84 -13.39
N GLU A 261 3.04 -9.93 -12.59
CA GLU A 261 2.73 -8.57 -13.00
C GLU A 261 3.30 -7.59 -11.99
N GLY A 262 3.40 -6.32 -12.39
CA GLY A 262 3.92 -5.32 -11.47
C GLY A 262 3.87 -3.92 -12.00
N GLU A 263 4.24 -3.00 -11.12
CA GLU A 263 4.36 -1.58 -11.41
C GLU A 263 5.69 -1.08 -10.85
N SER A 264 6.31 -0.15 -11.56
CA SER A 264 7.44 0.62 -11.06
C SER A 264 7.20 2.09 -11.32
N ALA A 265 7.41 2.92 -10.31
CA ALA A 265 7.25 4.36 -10.37
C ALA A 265 8.50 5.09 -9.86
N VAL A 266 8.89 6.14 -10.56
CA VAL A 266 9.99 7.04 -10.18
C VAL A 266 9.42 8.45 -10.10
N ARG A 267 9.66 9.12 -8.97
CA ARG A 267 9.30 10.52 -8.76
C ARG A 267 10.55 11.29 -8.37
N VAL A 268 10.73 12.46 -8.97
CA VAL A 268 11.81 13.40 -8.65
C VAL A 268 11.20 14.78 -8.50
N HIS A 269 11.65 15.51 -7.50
CA HIS A 269 11.31 16.91 -7.28
C HIS A 269 12.60 17.69 -7.06
N LEU A 270 12.76 18.76 -7.82
CA LEU A 270 13.82 19.76 -7.68
C LEU A 270 13.15 21.10 -7.38
N ASN A 271 13.68 21.84 -6.42
CA ASN A 271 13.13 23.10 -5.94
C ASN A 271 14.24 24.14 -5.69
N GLU A 272 15.13 24.30 -6.68
CA GLU A 272 16.17 25.34 -6.69
C GLU A 272 15.70 26.45 -7.62
N ASP A 273 15.30 27.59 -7.05
CA ASP A 273 14.73 28.78 -7.71
C ASP A 273 13.40 28.58 -8.48
N ALA A 274 13.11 27.36 -8.92
CA ALA A 274 11.85 26.95 -9.53
C ALA A 274 11.53 25.49 -9.17
N SER A 275 10.24 25.15 -9.18
CA SER A 275 9.78 23.79 -8.91
C SER A 275 9.70 22.98 -10.21
N ALA A 276 10.51 21.93 -10.31
CA ALA A 276 10.49 20.97 -11.40
C ALA A 276 10.16 19.57 -10.87
N HIS A 277 9.22 18.89 -11.54
CA HIS A 277 8.75 17.57 -11.14
C HIS A 277 8.86 16.57 -12.30
N LEU A 278 9.39 15.39 -12.00
CA LEU A 278 9.32 14.22 -12.87
C LEU A 278 8.50 13.14 -12.17
N SER A 279 7.51 12.60 -12.87
CA SER A 279 6.72 11.46 -12.41
C SER A 279 6.60 10.48 -13.55
N PHE A 280 7.20 9.31 -13.39
CA PHE A 280 7.20 8.24 -14.37
C PHE A 280 6.64 6.98 -13.72
N THR A 281 5.70 6.32 -14.38
CA THR A 281 5.16 5.03 -13.95
C THR A 281 5.17 4.08 -15.13
N ARG A 282 5.60 2.85 -14.90
CA ARG A 282 5.57 1.76 -15.88
C ARG A 282 4.89 0.55 -15.27
N THR A 283 3.88 0.05 -15.97
CA THR A 283 3.19 -1.20 -15.64
C THR A 283 3.74 -2.34 -16.49
N PHE A 284 3.85 -3.51 -15.87
CA PHE A 284 4.30 -4.76 -16.46
C PHE A 284 3.16 -5.76 -16.36
N PRO A 285 2.31 -5.89 -17.39
CA PRO A 285 1.17 -6.79 -17.34
C PRO A 285 1.63 -8.26 -17.33
N ALA A 286 0.80 -9.14 -16.77
CA ALA A 286 1.04 -10.57 -16.82
C ALA A 286 1.22 -11.06 -18.26
N ALA A 287 2.17 -11.98 -18.48
CA ALA A 287 2.57 -12.46 -19.82
C ALA A 287 1.41 -13.02 -20.67
N ALA A 288 0.31 -13.48 -20.06
CA ALA A 288 -0.90 -13.91 -20.77
C ALA A 288 -1.64 -12.77 -21.50
N ALA A 289 -1.55 -11.52 -21.01
CA ALA A 289 -2.22 -10.37 -21.62
C ALA A 289 -1.45 -9.77 -22.82
N ALA A 290 -0.13 -10.00 -22.91
CA ALA A 290 0.68 -9.50 -24.00
C ALA A 290 0.40 -10.21 -25.35
N ALA A 291 -0.06 -11.46 -25.30
CA ALA A 291 -0.43 -12.22 -26.50
C ALA A 291 -1.77 -11.76 -27.12
N ALA A 292 -2.70 -11.23 -26.32
CA ALA A 292 -4.00 -10.76 -26.81
C ALA A 292 -3.94 -9.35 -27.44
N ALA A 293 -2.97 -8.51 -27.04
CA ALA A 293 -2.77 -7.17 -27.61
C ALA A 293 -1.89 -7.16 -28.88
N ALA A 294 -1.30 -8.30 -29.24
CA ALA A 294 -0.42 -8.48 -30.40
C ALA A 294 -1.06 -9.31 -31.52
N ALA A 295 -2.34 -9.68 -31.40
CA ALA A 295 -3.09 -10.30 -32.49
C ALA A 295 -3.58 -9.20 -33.45
N PRO A 296 -3.17 -9.20 -34.73
CA PRO A 296 -3.65 -8.25 -35.75
C PRO A 296 -5.13 -8.44 -36.10
#